data_AF-A0A293LKP6-F1
#
_entry.id   AF-A0A293LKP6-F1
#
_cell.length_a   1.000
_cell.length_b   1.000
_cell.length_c   1.000
_cell.angle_alpha   90.00
_cell.angle_beta   90.00
_cell.angle_gamma   90.00
#
_symmetry.space_group_name_H-M   'P 1'
#
loop_
_entity.id
_entity.type
_entity.pdbx_description
1 polymer ?
#
loop_
_entity_poly.entity_id
_entity_poly.type
_entity_poly.pdbx_seq_one_letter_code
_entity_poly.pdbx_strand_id
1 'polypeptide(L)'
;MKIHQWQHVTYLLWFENQSPAHVYYRWRLFSILQGDHPNRWRTQEFRMFKGGSLWKPPPMNPYLQGMPEELVEKAASSSPIREDPKKGALSDNQRDKLEDLLRNLSPERPAIAEAMIYCIEHAEAAEEIVDCIGESLSIAQTPLHKKVARLYLISDILHNCSVRVANASFFRKGFQARLPEIFKDVHDCFNAIEGRLKAEQFKQRVMSCFRAWEDWAIYPSDFLIRLQNVFLGLVPTVKCEPEEEEPIKEEDPIDGIPLQTLEELDGIPLVRDDIDGIPLAEGRGRANKRGGPHRWDPVANPG
;
A
#
# COMPACT_ATOMS: atom_id res chain seq x y z
N MET A 1 16.49 50.32 -2.60
CA MET A 1 15.11 50.45 -2.08
C MET A 1 14.12 50.38 -3.24
N LYS A 2 13.81 49.17 -3.71
CA LYS A 2 12.73 48.86 -4.66
C LYS A 2 12.08 47.58 -4.14
N ILE A 3 11.03 47.73 -3.34
CA ILE A 3 10.27 46.60 -2.84
C ILE A 3 9.15 46.35 -3.85
N HIS A 4 9.16 45.14 -4.37
CA HIS A 4 8.25 44.61 -5.38
C HIS A 4 6.80 44.70 -4.89
N GLN A 5 5.95 45.33 -5.70
CA GLN A 5 4.49 45.19 -5.59
C GLN A 5 4.10 43.81 -6.15
N TRP A 6 3.97 42.82 -5.28
CA TRP A 6 3.14 41.65 -5.57
C TRP A 6 1.72 41.97 -5.07
N GLN A 7 0.86 42.38 -5.99
CA GLN A 7 -0.58 42.42 -5.75
C GLN A 7 -1.08 40.98 -5.56
N HIS A 8 -1.27 40.55 -4.32
CA HIS A 8 -2.01 39.35 -3.99
C HIS A 8 -3.50 39.56 -4.29
N VAL A 9 -3.92 39.29 -5.53
CA VAL A 9 -5.32 39.21 -5.95
C VAL A 9 -5.91 37.87 -5.48
N THR A 10 -5.95 37.63 -4.17
CA THR A 10 -6.48 36.36 -3.62
C THR A 10 -7.11 36.48 -2.23
N TYR A 11 -7.33 37.69 -1.70
CA TYR A 11 -7.99 37.88 -0.40
C TYR A 11 -9.18 38.87 -0.43
N LEU A 12 -9.70 39.22 -1.60
CA LEU A 12 -10.88 40.10 -1.72
C LEU A 12 -12.21 39.37 -1.43
N LEU A 13 -12.25 38.03 -1.55
CA LEU A 13 -13.47 37.24 -1.32
C LEU A 13 -13.99 37.32 0.13
N TRP A 14 -13.09 37.57 1.09
CA TRP A 14 -13.43 37.64 2.52
C TRP A 14 -14.04 38.97 2.96
N PHE A 15 -13.91 40.04 2.16
CA PHE A 15 -14.41 41.38 2.50
C PHE A 15 -15.64 41.81 1.70
N GLU A 16 -15.92 41.16 0.57
CA GLU A 16 -17.10 41.46 -0.25
C GLU A 16 -18.34 40.73 0.26
N ASN A 17 -19.04 41.40 1.20
CA ASN A 17 -20.20 40.84 1.90
C ASN A 17 -21.41 40.54 0.99
N GLN A 18 -21.39 41.07 -0.23
CA GLN A 18 -22.44 40.87 -1.25
C GLN A 18 -22.04 39.91 -2.36
N SER A 19 -20.83 39.34 -2.32
CA SER A 19 -20.44 38.35 -3.33
C SER A 19 -21.32 37.10 -3.22
N PRO A 20 -21.73 36.48 -4.37
CA PRO A 20 -22.54 35.28 -4.35
C PRO A 20 -21.93 34.14 -3.50
N ALA A 21 -20.60 34.03 -3.50
CA ALA A 21 -19.87 33.03 -2.71
C ALA A 21 -20.00 33.28 -1.20
N HIS A 22 -19.85 34.53 -0.74
CA HIS A 22 -19.96 34.86 0.67
C HIS A 22 -21.41 34.75 1.18
N VAL A 23 -22.38 35.11 0.34
CA VAL A 23 -23.82 34.89 0.61
C VAL A 23 -24.13 33.40 0.75
N TYR A 24 -23.64 32.56 -0.17
CA TYR A 24 -23.78 31.11 -0.08
C TYR A 24 -23.13 30.54 1.19
N TYR A 25 -21.91 30.97 1.52
CA TYR A 25 -21.19 30.51 2.71
C TYR A 25 -21.96 30.82 4.00
N ARG A 26 -22.46 32.05 4.16
CA ARG A 26 -23.25 32.47 5.34
C ARG A 26 -24.55 31.67 5.47
N TRP A 27 -25.25 31.44 4.36
CA TRP A 27 -26.42 30.57 4.35
C TRP A 27 -26.09 29.13 4.71
N ARG A 28 -25.03 28.57 4.13
CA ARG A 28 -24.64 27.18 4.36
C ARG A 28 -24.25 26.94 5.81
N LEU A 29 -23.48 27.85 6.39
CA LEU A 29 -23.13 27.80 7.80
C LEU A 29 -24.38 27.89 8.69
N PHE A 30 -25.32 28.78 8.38
CA PHE A 30 -26.58 28.88 9.12
C PHE A 30 -27.42 27.60 9.01
N SER A 31 -27.56 27.02 7.82
CA SER A 31 -28.32 25.79 7.57
C SER A 31 -27.76 24.61 8.36
N ILE A 32 -26.43 24.42 8.37
CA ILE A 32 -25.75 23.39 9.18
C ILE A 32 -26.00 23.62 10.69
N LEU A 33 -25.89 24.87 11.16
CA LEU A 33 -26.12 25.20 12.57
C LEU A 33 -27.58 24.99 13.01
N GLN A 34 -28.54 24.99 12.08
CA GLN A 34 -29.95 24.66 12.34
C GLN A 34 -30.27 23.16 12.18
N GLY A 35 -29.24 22.33 11.92
CA GLY A 35 -29.36 20.88 11.82
C GLY A 35 -29.83 20.37 10.46
N ASP A 36 -29.75 21.17 9.40
CA ASP A 36 -30.10 20.73 8.06
C ASP A 36 -29.02 19.80 7.47
N HIS A 37 -29.44 18.82 6.68
CA HIS A 37 -28.54 17.86 6.02
C HIS A 37 -27.85 18.49 4.79
N PRO A 38 -26.61 18.08 4.43
CA PRO A 38 -25.90 18.66 3.29
C PRO A 38 -26.69 18.73 1.98
N ASN A 39 -27.56 17.74 1.75
CA ASN A 39 -28.37 17.62 0.54
C ASN A 39 -29.87 17.87 0.79
N ARG A 40 -30.28 18.30 1.99
CA ARG A 40 -31.68 18.59 2.33
C ARG A 40 -31.76 19.70 3.37
N TRP A 41 -32.27 20.86 2.96
CA TRP A 41 -32.41 22.04 3.82
C TRP A 41 -33.83 22.61 3.77
N ARG A 42 -34.15 23.43 4.76
CA ARG A 42 -35.44 24.14 4.80
C ARG A 42 -35.51 25.16 3.68
N THR A 43 -36.60 25.17 2.93
CA THR A 43 -36.85 26.10 1.82
C THR A 43 -37.71 27.30 2.21
N GLN A 44 -38.24 27.32 3.44
CA GLN A 44 -39.01 28.45 3.97
C GLN A 44 -38.10 29.66 4.22
N GLU A 45 -38.66 30.85 4.01
CA GLU A 45 -37.96 32.10 4.27
C GLU A 45 -37.70 32.27 5.77
N PHE A 46 -36.51 32.72 6.13
CA PHE A 46 -36.10 32.83 7.53
C PHE A 46 -35.26 34.09 7.78
N ARG A 47 -35.08 34.47 9.05
CA ARG A 47 -34.17 35.56 9.45
C ARG A 47 -33.00 34.98 10.22
N MET A 48 -31.78 35.27 9.78
CA MET A 48 -30.56 34.81 10.47
C MET A 48 -30.37 35.46 11.84
N PHE A 49 -30.88 36.68 12.03
CA PHE A 49 -30.77 37.45 13.26
C PHE A 49 -32.03 38.27 13.51
N LYS A 50 -32.31 38.58 14.78
CA LYS A 50 -33.49 39.35 15.19
C LYS A 50 -33.45 40.75 14.58
N GLY A 51 -34.48 41.10 13.81
CA GLY A 51 -34.55 42.38 13.06
C GLY A 51 -33.78 42.40 11.74
N GLY A 52 -33.20 41.27 11.31
CA GLY A 52 -32.47 41.16 10.05
C GLY A 52 -33.32 41.00 8.81
N SER A 53 -32.67 41.09 7.65
CA SER A 53 -33.27 40.83 6.34
C SER A 53 -33.80 39.40 6.23
N LEU A 54 -34.87 39.25 5.45
CA LEU A 54 -35.47 37.96 5.14
C LEU A 54 -34.60 37.22 4.11
N TRP A 55 -34.14 36.03 4.46
CA TRP A 55 -33.33 35.17 3.62
C TRP A 55 -34.18 34.13 2.90
N LYS A 56 -33.93 33.97 1.61
CA LYS A 56 -34.55 32.93 0.76
C LYS A 56 -33.49 31.86 0.46
N PRO A 57 -33.61 30.64 0.99
CA PRO A 57 -32.75 29.52 0.62
C PRO A 57 -32.77 29.26 -0.89
N PRO A 58 -31.67 28.78 -1.49
CA PRO A 58 -31.68 28.30 -2.86
C PRO A 58 -32.72 27.18 -3.04
N PRO A 59 -33.45 27.15 -4.18
CA PRO A 59 -34.37 26.06 -4.47
C PRO A 59 -33.59 24.75 -4.55
N MET A 60 -34.16 23.70 -3.96
CA MET A 60 -33.56 22.36 -3.98
C MET A 60 -33.59 21.83 -5.41
N ASN A 61 -32.45 21.36 -5.91
CA ASN A 61 -32.35 20.84 -7.27
C ASN A 61 -33.07 19.49 -7.37
N PRO A 62 -34.10 19.33 -8.23
CA PRO A 62 -34.82 18.07 -8.39
C PRO A 62 -33.91 16.90 -8.77
N TYR A 63 -32.77 17.16 -9.41
CA TYR A 63 -31.80 16.14 -9.82
C TYR A 63 -30.87 15.67 -8.68
N LEU A 64 -30.84 16.37 -7.54
CA LEU A 64 -30.18 15.90 -6.31
C LEU A 64 -31.12 15.08 -5.42
N GLN A 65 -32.41 15.12 -5.73
CA GLN A 65 -33.42 14.29 -5.10
C GLN A 65 -33.49 13.00 -5.93
N GLY A 66 -32.90 11.92 -5.41
CA GLY A 66 -33.14 10.58 -5.95
C GLY A 66 -34.65 10.28 -6.05
N MET A 67 -34.99 9.18 -6.72
CA MET A 67 -36.38 8.80 -7.00
C MET A 67 -37.24 8.88 -5.72
N PRO A 68 -38.43 9.53 -5.75
CA PRO A 68 -39.25 9.72 -4.56
C PRO A 68 -39.62 8.37 -3.93
N GLU A 69 -39.52 8.27 -2.59
CA GLU A 69 -39.74 7.04 -1.81
C GLU A 69 -41.09 6.37 -2.11
N GLU A 70 -42.15 7.14 -2.41
CA GLU A 70 -43.47 6.60 -2.77
C GLU A 70 -43.47 5.76 -4.07
N LEU A 71 -42.52 6.00 -4.98
CA LEU A 71 -42.40 5.23 -6.23
C LEU A 71 -41.50 3.99 -6.09
N VAL A 72 -40.78 3.85 -4.96
CA VAL A 72 -39.87 2.72 -4.70
C VAL A 72 -40.65 1.50 -4.16
N GLU A 73 -41.75 1.71 -3.44
CA GLU A 73 -42.45 0.63 -2.72
C GLU A 73 -43.26 -0.32 -3.61
N LYS A 74 -43.62 0.06 -4.85
CA LYS A 74 -44.49 -0.77 -5.71
C LYS A 74 -43.75 -1.62 -6.76
N ALA A 75 -42.44 -1.47 -6.90
CA ALA A 75 -41.60 -2.29 -7.79
C ALA A 75 -40.70 -3.28 -7.03
N ALA A 76 -40.67 -3.24 -5.70
CA ALA A 76 -39.76 -4.02 -4.86
C ALA A 76 -40.23 -5.46 -4.55
N SER A 77 -41.42 -5.88 -4.96
CA SER A 77 -41.93 -7.23 -4.65
C SER A 77 -41.70 -8.27 -5.75
N SER A 78 -41.01 -7.95 -6.85
CA SER A 78 -40.71 -8.93 -7.91
C SER A 78 -39.41 -8.71 -8.68
N SER A 79 -38.45 -7.99 -8.11
CA SER A 79 -37.07 -7.94 -8.62
C SER A 79 -36.14 -8.51 -7.55
N PRO A 80 -35.25 -9.47 -7.86
CA PRO A 80 -34.24 -9.88 -6.90
C PRO A 80 -33.45 -8.64 -6.51
N ILE A 81 -33.33 -8.41 -5.21
CA ILE A 81 -32.52 -7.37 -4.60
C ILE A 81 -31.14 -7.45 -5.25
N ARG A 82 -30.83 -6.53 -6.17
CA ARG A 82 -29.45 -6.30 -6.57
C ARG A 82 -28.82 -5.62 -5.37
N GLU A 83 -28.10 -6.39 -4.56
CA GLU A 83 -27.21 -5.82 -3.57
C GLU A 83 -26.31 -4.83 -4.30
N ASP A 84 -26.35 -3.55 -3.92
CA ASP A 84 -25.34 -2.60 -4.35
C ASP A 84 -23.97 -3.24 -4.04
N PRO A 85 -23.05 -3.35 -5.01
CA PRO A 85 -21.77 -4.00 -4.78
C PRO A 85 -21.11 -3.33 -3.58
N LYS A 86 -20.85 -4.12 -2.53
CA LYS A 86 -20.12 -3.66 -1.35
C LYS A 86 -18.83 -3.04 -1.87
N LYS A 87 -18.57 -1.77 -1.50
CA LYS A 87 -17.32 -1.10 -1.87
C LYS A 87 -16.16 -2.00 -1.45
N GLY A 88 -15.35 -2.42 -2.42
CA GLY A 88 -14.23 -3.33 -2.20
C GLY A 88 -14.52 -4.83 -2.36
N ALA A 89 -15.56 -5.20 -3.10
CA ALA A 89 -15.84 -6.58 -3.52
C ALA A 89 -15.93 -6.68 -5.05
N LEU A 90 -15.62 -7.85 -5.59
CA LEU A 90 -15.80 -8.16 -7.01
C LEU A 90 -17.30 -8.30 -7.31
N SER A 91 -17.72 -7.81 -8.48
CA SER A 91 -19.02 -8.20 -9.05
C SER A 91 -19.00 -9.68 -9.45
N ASP A 92 -20.17 -10.31 -9.56
CA ASP A 92 -20.26 -11.73 -9.96
C ASP A 92 -19.51 -12.01 -11.28
N ASN A 93 -19.63 -11.13 -12.28
CA ASN A 93 -18.92 -11.27 -13.55
C ASN A 93 -17.39 -11.15 -13.40
N GLN A 94 -16.91 -10.31 -12.48
CA GLN A 94 -15.48 -10.19 -12.21
C GLN A 94 -14.96 -11.41 -11.46
N ARG A 95 -15.72 -11.92 -10.48
CA ARG A 95 -15.38 -13.16 -9.77
C ARG A 95 -15.35 -14.36 -10.73
N ASP A 96 -16.35 -14.51 -11.58
CA ASP A 96 -16.41 -15.59 -12.58
C ASP A 96 -15.19 -15.50 -13.54
N LYS A 97 -14.84 -14.28 -13.97
CA LYS A 97 -13.65 -14.06 -14.80
C LYS A 97 -12.34 -14.41 -14.07
N LEU A 98 -12.21 -14.06 -12.79
CA LEU A 98 -11.05 -14.44 -11.97
C LEU A 98 -10.94 -15.97 -11.86
N GLU A 99 -12.04 -16.64 -11.57
CA GLU A 99 -12.07 -18.10 -11.50
C GLU A 99 -11.69 -18.75 -12.82
N ASP A 100 -12.18 -18.23 -13.95
CA ASP A 100 -11.84 -18.72 -15.29
C ASP A 100 -10.34 -18.55 -15.60
N LEU A 101 -9.75 -17.41 -15.23
CA LEU A 101 -8.31 -17.19 -15.32
C LEU A 101 -7.55 -18.23 -14.47
N LEU A 102 -7.97 -18.46 -13.21
CA LEU A 102 -7.34 -19.44 -12.32
C LEU A 102 -7.54 -20.89 -12.77
N ARG A 103 -8.65 -21.21 -13.45
CA ARG A 103 -8.92 -22.53 -14.02
C ARG A 103 -8.01 -22.80 -15.21
N ASN A 104 -7.69 -21.79 -16.02
CA ASN A 104 -6.89 -21.93 -17.24
C ASN A 104 -5.40 -21.55 -17.09
N LEU A 105 -4.99 -21.10 -15.90
CA LEU A 105 -3.64 -20.61 -15.64
C LEU A 105 -2.56 -21.67 -15.92
N SER A 106 -1.50 -21.25 -16.61
CA SER A 106 -0.30 -22.04 -16.89
C SER A 106 0.93 -21.39 -16.23
N PRO A 107 2.03 -22.12 -15.98
CA PRO A 107 3.23 -21.55 -15.39
C PRO A 107 4.06 -20.71 -16.39
N GLU A 108 3.49 -20.34 -17.54
CA GLU A 108 4.15 -19.54 -18.56
C GLU A 108 4.02 -18.04 -18.25
N ARG A 109 5.09 -17.29 -18.48
CA ARG A 109 5.15 -15.86 -18.15
C ARG A 109 3.98 -15.03 -18.71
N PRO A 110 3.52 -15.20 -19.97
CA PRO A 110 2.41 -14.40 -20.49
C PRO A 110 1.10 -14.64 -19.74
N ALA A 111 0.79 -15.90 -19.41
CA ALA A 111 -0.44 -16.26 -18.70
C ALA A 111 -0.43 -15.73 -17.26
N ILE A 112 0.71 -15.81 -16.57
CA ILE A 112 0.86 -15.23 -15.22
C ILE A 112 0.73 -13.70 -15.27
N ALA A 113 1.37 -13.05 -16.24
CA ALA A 113 1.31 -11.60 -16.39
C ALA A 113 -0.12 -11.10 -16.63
N GLU A 114 -0.89 -11.75 -17.51
CA GLU A 114 -2.28 -11.40 -17.76
C GLU A 114 -3.14 -11.51 -16.48
N ALA A 115 -3.01 -12.62 -15.75
CA ALA A 115 -3.74 -12.81 -14.50
C ALA A 115 -3.31 -11.81 -13.41
N MET A 116 -2.01 -11.48 -13.33
CA MET A 116 -1.50 -10.50 -12.38
C MET A 116 -2.04 -9.09 -12.68
N ILE A 117 -2.01 -8.67 -13.95
CA ILE A 117 -2.58 -7.37 -14.38
C ILE A 117 -4.04 -7.30 -13.96
N TYR A 118 -4.82 -8.35 -14.22
CA TYR A 118 -6.21 -8.41 -13.81
C TYR A 118 -6.40 -8.22 -12.29
N CYS A 119 -5.56 -8.86 -11.47
CA CYS A 119 -5.62 -8.71 -10.01
C CYS A 119 -5.26 -7.29 -9.55
N ILE A 120 -4.23 -6.66 -10.14
CA ILE A 120 -3.80 -5.31 -9.78
C ILE A 120 -4.83 -4.25 -10.23
N GLU A 121 -5.47 -4.44 -11.38
CA GLU A 121 -6.55 -3.57 -11.87
C GLU A 121 -7.79 -3.56 -10.96
N HIS A 122 -7.99 -4.62 -10.19
CA HIS A 122 -9.12 -4.81 -9.27
C HIS A 122 -8.68 -4.81 -7.80
N ALA A 123 -7.60 -4.08 -7.48
CA ALA A 123 -7.03 -4.04 -6.14
C ALA A 123 -7.98 -3.51 -5.05
N GLU A 124 -9.07 -2.84 -5.41
CA GLU A 124 -10.14 -2.51 -4.46
C GLU A 124 -10.76 -3.75 -3.79
N ALA A 125 -10.74 -4.90 -4.45
CA ALA A 125 -11.23 -6.18 -3.94
C ALA A 125 -10.08 -7.13 -3.55
N ALA A 126 -8.94 -6.60 -3.12
CA ALA A 126 -7.74 -7.38 -2.81
C ALA A 126 -7.98 -8.53 -1.83
N GLU A 127 -8.80 -8.32 -0.79
CA GLU A 127 -9.12 -9.36 0.20
C GLU A 127 -9.82 -10.57 -0.46
N GLU A 128 -10.87 -10.32 -1.25
CA GLU A 128 -11.59 -11.38 -1.97
C GLU A 128 -10.70 -12.08 -3.01
N ILE A 129 -9.83 -11.34 -3.69
CA ILE A 129 -8.87 -11.93 -4.66
C ILE A 129 -7.87 -12.84 -3.95
N VAL A 130 -7.33 -12.42 -2.80
CA VAL A 130 -6.41 -13.24 -1.98
C VAL A 130 -7.08 -14.53 -1.55
N ASP A 131 -8.33 -14.46 -1.08
CA ASP A 131 -9.09 -15.63 -0.64
C ASP A 131 -9.37 -16.57 -1.81
N CYS A 132 -9.82 -16.05 -2.95
CA CYS A 132 -10.09 -16.85 -4.15
C CYS A 132 -8.83 -17.60 -4.64
N ILE A 133 -7.67 -16.91 -4.68
CA ILE A 133 -6.41 -17.56 -5.05
C ILE A 133 -6.01 -18.63 -4.03
N GLY A 134 -6.12 -18.33 -2.73
CA GLY A 134 -5.81 -19.26 -1.64
C GLY A 134 -6.71 -20.51 -1.66
N GLU A 135 -8.01 -20.35 -1.80
CA GLU A 135 -8.98 -21.45 -1.94
C GLU A 135 -8.71 -22.30 -3.18
N SER A 136 -8.36 -21.66 -4.31
CA SER A 136 -8.00 -22.41 -5.50
C SER A 136 -6.78 -23.32 -5.23
N LEU A 137 -5.82 -22.89 -4.42
CA LEU A 137 -4.64 -23.67 -4.05
C LEU A 137 -4.96 -24.81 -3.07
N SER A 138 -5.98 -24.68 -2.22
CA SER A 138 -6.35 -25.71 -1.22
C SER A 138 -7.02 -26.94 -1.85
N ILE A 139 -7.59 -26.82 -3.05
CA ILE A 139 -8.22 -27.95 -3.77
C ILE A 139 -7.18 -29.06 -4.06
N ALA A 140 -7.35 -30.22 -3.43
CA ALA A 140 -6.44 -31.36 -3.51
C ALA A 140 -6.30 -31.92 -4.94
N GLN A 141 -7.38 -31.91 -5.72
CA GLN A 141 -7.41 -32.43 -7.10
C GLN A 141 -6.74 -31.50 -8.11
N THR A 142 -6.33 -30.29 -7.71
CA THR A 142 -5.65 -29.35 -8.60
C THR A 142 -4.31 -29.93 -9.08
N PRO A 143 -4.07 -30.01 -10.41
CA PRO A 143 -2.80 -30.49 -10.95
C PRO A 143 -1.59 -29.69 -10.46
N LEU A 144 -0.44 -30.36 -10.27
CA LEU A 144 0.80 -29.75 -9.74
C LEU A 144 1.24 -28.50 -10.51
N HIS A 145 1.17 -28.54 -11.85
CA HIS A 145 1.57 -27.40 -12.69
C HIS A 145 0.69 -26.17 -12.47
N LYS A 146 -0.60 -26.35 -12.14
CA LYS A 146 -1.51 -25.23 -11.82
C LYS A 146 -1.27 -24.69 -10.41
N LYS A 147 -0.94 -25.55 -9.43
CA LYS A 147 -0.52 -25.08 -8.10
C LYS A 147 0.74 -24.23 -8.19
N VAL A 148 1.74 -24.67 -8.97
CA VAL A 148 2.93 -23.85 -9.27
C VAL A 148 2.53 -22.54 -9.95
N ALA A 149 1.67 -22.58 -10.98
CA ALA A 149 1.25 -21.38 -11.69
C ALA A 149 0.57 -20.36 -10.75
N ARG A 150 -0.30 -20.82 -9.84
CA ARG A 150 -0.97 -19.98 -8.85
C ARG A 150 0.00 -19.40 -7.82
N LEU A 151 1.01 -20.16 -7.39
CA LEU A 151 2.10 -19.63 -6.56
C LEU A 151 2.92 -18.56 -7.29
N TYR A 152 3.19 -18.74 -8.59
CA TYR A 152 3.84 -17.71 -9.41
C TYR A 152 2.97 -16.46 -9.55
N LEU A 153 1.65 -16.62 -9.70
CA LEU A 153 0.73 -15.49 -9.68
C LEU A 153 0.79 -14.73 -8.35
N ILE A 154 0.77 -15.42 -7.20
CA ILE A 154 0.98 -14.77 -5.88
C ILE A 154 2.30 -14.01 -5.87
N SER A 155 3.37 -14.61 -6.36
CA SER A 155 4.69 -13.98 -6.41
C SER A 155 4.72 -12.72 -7.28
N ASP A 156 4.10 -12.75 -8.47
CA ASP A 156 4.04 -11.61 -9.38
C ASP A 156 3.12 -10.50 -8.83
N ILE A 157 2.00 -10.85 -8.20
CA ILE A 157 1.15 -9.86 -7.51
C ILE A 157 1.95 -9.19 -6.39
N LEU A 158 2.62 -9.97 -5.55
CA LEU A 158 3.44 -9.46 -4.44
C LEU A 158 4.57 -8.54 -4.95
N HIS A 159 5.25 -8.90 -6.04
CA HIS A 159 6.26 -8.03 -6.64
C HIS A 159 5.69 -6.68 -7.08
N ASN A 160 4.49 -6.70 -7.68
CA ASN A 160 3.87 -5.51 -8.28
C ASN A 160 2.96 -4.73 -7.32
N CYS A 161 2.60 -5.30 -6.16
CA CYS A 161 1.72 -4.64 -5.20
C CYS A 161 2.35 -3.43 -4.50
N SER A 162 3.68 -3.29 -4.64
CA SER A 162 4.46 -2.15 -4.14
C SER A 162 4.53 -0.98 -5.13
N VAL A 163 3.98 -1.14 -6.35
CA VAL A 163 3.84 -0.06 -7.33
C VAL A 163 2.75 0.91 -6.85
N ARG A 164 2.84 2.21 -7.22
CA ARG A 164 1.87 3.27 -6.85
C ARG A 164 0.49 3.09 -7.52
N VAL A 165 -0.17 1.99 -7.24
CA VAL A 165 -1.57 1.73 -7.56
C VAL A 165 -2.34 1.77 -6.25
N ALA A 166 -3.46 2.50 -6.21
CA ALA A 166 -4.30 2.57 -5.02
C ALA A 166 -4.75 1.17 -4.61
N ASN A 167 -4.81 0.89 -3.30
CA ASN A 167 -5.23 -0.38 -2.71
C ASN A 167 -4.34 -1.60 -3.00
N ALA A 168 -3.40 -1.54 -3.95
CA ALA A 168 -2.54 -2.69 -4.28
C ALA A 168 -1.71 -3.16 -3.08
N SER A 169 -1.29 -2.25 -2.18
CA SER A 169 -0.58 -2.59 -0.94
C SER A 169 -1.35 -3.57 -0.03
N PHE A 170 -2.69 -3.64 -0.13
CA PHE A 170 -3.49 -4.59 0.64
C PHE A 170 -3.19 -6.05 0.29
N PHE A 171 -2.70 -6.34 -0.92
CA PHE A 171 -2.29 -7.70 -1.28
C PHE A 171 -1.20 -8.24 -0.37
N ARG A 172 -0.22 -7.41 0.02
CA ARG A 172 0.86 -7.83 0.93
C ARG A 172 0.29 -8.27 2.27
N LYS A 173 -0.58 -7.46 2.88
CA LYS A 173 -1.20 -7.80 4.16
C LYS A 173 -2.12 -9.03 4.04
N GLY A 174 -2.94 -9.09 2.99
CA GLY A 174 -3.85 -10.21 2.75
C GLY A 174 -3.10 -11.53 2.58
N PHE A 175 -2.08 -11.57 1.72
CA PHE A 175 -1.27 -12.77 1.55
C PHE A 175 -0.51 -13.13 2.82
N GLN A 176 0.05 -12.19 3.58
CA GLN A 176 0.73 -12.50 4.84
C GLN A 176 -0.16 -13.33 5.79
N ALA A 177 -1.46 -13.03 5.87
CA ALA A 177 -2.42 -13.79 6.67
C ALA A 177 -2.75 -15.17 6.06
N ARG A 178 -2.87 -15.27 4.73
CA ARG A 178 -3.28 -16.52 4.03
C ARG A 178 -2.14 -17.51 3.78
N LEU A 179 -0.90 -17.02 3.63
CA LEU A 179 0.28 -17.83 3.26
C LEU A 179 0.55 -19.03 4.17
N PRO A 180 0.40 -18.97 5.51
CA PRO A 180 0.60 -20.13 6.38
C PRO A 180 -0.31 -21.32 6.02
N GLU A 181 -1.58 -21.07 5.73
CA GLU A 181 -2.53 -22.11 5.31
C GLU A 181 -2.21 -22.62 3.90
N ILE A 182 -1.93 -21.71 2.97
CA ILE A 182 -1.52 -22.07 1.60
C ILE A 182 -0.31 -23.01 1.63
N PHE A 183 0.73 -22.72 2.42
CA PHE A 183 1.92 -23.56 2.47
C PHE A 183 1.70 -24.89 3.18
N LYS A 184 0.70 -24.99 4.07
CA LYS A 184 0.25 -26.27 4.60
C LYS A 184 -0.40 -27.11 3.49
N ASP A 185 -1.29 -26.54 2.69
CA ASP A 185 -1.92 -27.26 1.57
C ASP A 185 -0.91 -27.65 0.48
N VAL A 186 0.09 -26.80 0.23
CA VAL A 186 1.20 -27.08 -0.68
C VAL A 186 2.12 -28.18 -0.13
N HIS A 187 2.32 -28.23 1.19
CA HIS A 187 3.04 -29.33 1.85
C HIS A 187 2.30 -30.66 1.69
N ASP A 188 1.00 -30.68 1.97
CA ASP A 188 0.16 -31.88 1.82
C ASP A 188 0.18 -32.36 0.36
N CYS A 189 0.12 -31.43 -0.59
CA CYS A 189 0.28 -31.74 -2.00
C CYS A 189 1.67 -32.30 -2.32
N PHE A 190 2.75 -31.74 -1.77
CA PHE A 190 4.13 -32.20 -1.97
C PHE A 190 4.33 -33.63 -1.45
N ASN A 191 3.78 -33.95 -0.28
CA ASN A 191 3.84 -35.30 0.29
C ASN A 191 3.06 -36.34 -0.54
N ALA A 192 2.00 -35.91 -1.24
CA ALA A 192 1.21 -36.77 -2.10
C ALA A 192 1.86 -37.04 -3.47
N ILE A 193 2.98 -36.39 -3.81
CA ILE A 193 3.62 -36.58 -5.12
C ILE A 193 4.30 -37.95 -5.20
N GLU A 194 3.80 -38.80 -6.08
CA GLU A 194 4.47 -40.03 -6.47
C GLU A 194 5.66 -39.73 -7.41
N GLY A 195 6.84 -40.23 -7.03
CA GLY A 195 8.05 -40.15 -7.83
C GLY A 195 8.99 -39.03 -7.41
N ARG A 196 10.19 -39.44 -6.98
CA ARG A 196 11.22 -38.56 -6.41
C ARG A 196 11.60 -37.37 -7.31
N LEU A 197 11.75 -37.59 -8.61
CA LEU A 197 12.15 -36.52 -9.54
C LEU A 197 11.07 -35.43 -9.67
N LYS A 198 9.79 -35.83 -9.73
CA LYS A 198 8.67 -34.88 -9.82
C LYS A 198 8.53 -34.08 -8.53
N ALA A 199 8.65 -34.74 -7.38
CA ALA A 199 8.61 -34.08 -6.08
C ALA A 199 9.74 -33.05 -5.95
N GLU A 200 10.98 -33.42 -6.31
CA GLU A 200 12.11 -32.49 -6.27
C GLU A 200 11.94 -31.30 -7.21
N GLN A 201 11.43 -31.51 -8.44
CA GLN A 201 11.13 -30.41 -9.36
C GLN A 201 10.04 -29.47 -8.81
N PHE A 202 8.99 -30.01 -8.21
CA PHE A 202 7.95 -29.21 -7.57
C PHE A 202 8.53 -28.39 -6.42
N LYS A 203 9.30 -29.02 -5.54
CA LYS A 203 10.01 -28.37 -4.43
C LYS A 203 10.90 -27.23 -4.92
N GLN A 204 11.71 -27.45 -5.97
CA GLN A 204 12.58 -26.41 -6.52
C GLN A 204 11.80 -25.17 -6.98
N ARG A 205 10.63 -25.35 -7.58
CA ARG A 205 9.76 -24.24 -8.01
C ARG A 205 9.13 -23.49 -6.84
N VAL A 206 8.74 -24.20 -5.79
CA VAL A 206 8.26 -23.56 -4.56
C VAL A 206 9.39 -22.77 -3.89
N MET A 207 10.58 -23.38 -3.76
CA MET A 207 11.76 -22.73 -3.18
C MET A 207 12.25 -21.52 -3.99
N SER A 208 12.07 -21.50 -5.32
CA SER A 208 12.38 -20.30 -6.10
C SER A 208 11.50 -19.10 -5.76
N CYS A 209 10.23 -19.33 -5.35
CA CYS A 209 9.36 -18.24 -4.89
C CYS A 209 9.88 -17.65 -3.57
N PHE A 210 10.27 -18.49 -2.61
CA PHE A 210 10.85 -18.03 -1.36
C PHE A 210 12.14 -17.21 -1.56
N ARG A 211 13.02 -17.66 -2.45
CA ARG A 211 14.24 -16.91 -2.80
C ARG A 211 13.91 -15.54 -3.38
N ALA A 212 12.96 -15.48 -4.31
CA ALA A 212 12.52 -14.21 -4.88
C ALA A 212 11.97 -13.26 -3.80
N TRP A 213 11.16 -13.78 -2.87
CA TRP A 213 10.58 -12.99 -1.78
C TRP A 213 11.63 -12.48 -0.79
N GLU A 214 12.66 -13.27 -0.53
CA GLU A 214 13.83 -12.87 0.26
C GLU A 214 14.65 -11.80 -0.46
N ASP A 215 14.95 -11.99 -1.75
CA ASP A 215 15.70 -11.05 -2.59
C ASP A 215 15.01 -9.69 -2.71
N TRP A 216 13.67 -9.68 -2.77
CA TRP A 216 12.86 -8.45 -2.82
C TRP A 216 12.57 -7.85 -1.44
N ALA A 217 13.01 -8.50 -0.35
CA ALA A 217 12.69 -8.12 1.03
C ALA A 217 11.19 -7.88 1.27
N ILE A 218 10.34 -8.72 0.68
CA ILE A 218 8.88 -8.51 0.72
C ILE A 218 8.25 -8.92 2.05
N TYR A 219 8.92 -9.74 2.85
CA TYR A 219 8.55 -10.06 4.21
C TYR A 219 9.82 -10.22 5.06
N PRO A 220 9.73 -10.07 6.40
CA PRO A 220 10.85 -10.37 7.29
C PRO A 220 11.36 -11.81 7.11
N SER A 221 12.67 -12.01 7.21
CA SER A 221 13.31 -13.32 7.03
C SER A 221 12.73 -14.39 7.97
N ASP A 222 12.42 -14.05 9.22
CA ASP A 222 11.84 -14.98 10.19
C ASP A 222 10.48 -15.52 9.74
N PHE A 223 9.64 -14.67 9.13
CA PHE A 223 8.36 -15.10 8.58
C PHE A 223 8.56 -16.06 7.39
N LEU A 224 9.47 -15.72 6.47
CA LEU A 224 9.78 -16.58 5.32
C LEU A 224 10.36 -17.94 5.76
N ILE A 225 11.24 -17.96 6.77
CA ILE A 225 11.79 -19.19 7.35
C ILE A 225 10.68 -20.05 7.97
N ARG A 226 9.74 -19.44 8.70
CA ARG A 226 8.57 -20.17 9.24
C ARG A 226 7.74 -20.82 8.12
N LEU A 227 7.44 -20.09 7.05
CA LEU A 227 6.71 -20.63 5.91
C LEU A 227 7.47 -21.77 5.20
N GLN A 228 8.79 -21.64 5.04
CA GLN A 228 9.63 -22.71 4.50
C GLN A 228 9.58 -23.95 5.40
N ASN A 229 9.64 -23.78 6.72
CA ASN A 229 9.54 -24.90 7.66
C ASN A 229 8.16 -25.57 7.60
N VAL A 230 7.07 -24.81 7.43
CA VAL A 230 5.71 -25.36 7.20
C VAL A 230 5.71 -26.19 5.91
N PHE A 231 6.22 -25.63 4.81
CA PHE A 231 6.28 -26.32 3.52
C PHE A 231 7.12 -27.61 3.57
N LEU A 232 8.24 -27.60 4.30
CA LEU A 232 9.13 -28.75 4.43
C LEU A 232 8.69 -29.76 5.50
N GLY A 233 7.62 -29.47 6.26
CA GLY A 233 7.15 -30.33 7.35
C GLY A 233 8.08 -30.36 8.57
N LEU A 234 8.85 -29.29 8.80
CA LEU A 234 9.80 -29.16 9.90
C LEU A 234 9.18 -28.53 11.16
N VAL A 235 7.93 -28.04 11.09
CA VAL A 235 7.20 -27.45 12.23
C VAL A 235 6.23 -28.47 12.82
N PRO A 236 6.30 -28.81 14.13
CA PRO A 236 5.19 -29.46 14.84
C PRO A 236 4.05 -28.44 14.89
N THR A 237 2.83 -28.82 14.54
CA THR A 237 1.66 -27.93 14.50
C THR A 237 1.40 -27.24 15.85
N VAL A 238 2.03 -26.09 16.08
CA VAL A 238 1.70 -25.17 17.15
C VAL A 238 0.95 -24.03 16.49
N LYS A 239 -0.28 -23.78 16.96
CA LYS A 239 -1.11 -22.68 16.48
C LYS A 239 -0.31 -21.38 16.64
N CYS A 240 -0.04 -20.67 15.54
CA CYS A 240 0.41 -19.28 15.61
C CYS A 240 -0.76 -18.47 16.15
N GLU A 241 -0.64 -18.00 17.39
CA GLU A 241 -1.34 -16.79 17.79
C GLU A 241 -0.72 -15.63 17.00
N PRO A 242 -1.52 -14.65 16.55
CA PRO A 242 -0.98 -13.46 15.90
C PRO A 242 -0.07 -12.76 16.92
N GLU A 243 1.23 -12.71 16.65
CA GLU A 243 2.11 -11.75 17.30
C GLU A 243 1.57 -10.36 16.94
N GLU A 244 1.19 -9.59 17.96
CA GLU A 244 0.82 -8.19 17.81
C GLU A 244 2.02 -7.45 17.21
N GLU A 245 1.96 -7.16 15.91
CA GLU A 245 2.94 -6.30 15.25
C GLU A 245 2.82 -4.89 15.87
N GLU A 246 3.89 -4.39 16.47
CA GLU A 246 3.99 -2.97 16.78
C GLU A 246 3.83 -2.15 15.49
N PRO A 247 3.17 -0.97 15.55
CA PRO A 247 2.92 -0.18 14.36
C PRO A 247 4.25 0.16 13.68
N ILE A 248 4.39 -0.33 12.44
CA ILE A 248 5.40 0.10 11.49
C ILE A 248 5.35 1.63 11.48
N LYS A 249 6.41 2.27 12.00
CA LYS A 249 6.60 3.70 11.77
C LYS A 249 6.64 3.88 10.27
N GLU A 250 5.73 4.68 9.75
CA GLU A 250 5.77 5.17 8.38
C GLU A 250 7.20 5.67 8.12
N GLU A 251 7.98 4.91 7.35
CA GLU A 251 9.17 5.47 6.74
C GLU A 251 8.67 6.48 5.73
N ASP A 252 9.00 7.74 5.99
CA ASP A 252 8.64 8.89 5.18
C ASP A 252 8.79 8.60 3.69
N PRO A 253 7.92 9.14 2.82
CA PRO A 253 8.08 9.04 1.39
C PRO A 253 9.49 9.51 1.01
N ILE A 254 10.19 8.70 0.20
CA ILE A 254 11.36 9.11 -0.57
C ILE A 254 10.94 10.36 -1.38
N ASP A 255 11.21 11.52 -0.79
CA ASP A 255 10.96 12.81 -1.39
C ASP A 255 12.17 13.17 -2.24
N GLY A 256 11.88 13.51 -3.48
CA GLY A 256 12.88 13.92 -4.45
C GLY A 256 13.66 15.12 -3.92
N ILE A 257 14.96 15.09 -4.13
CA ILE A 257 15.91 16.16 -3.84
C ILE A 257 15.32 17.52 -4.26
N PRO A 258 15.02 18.45 -3.33
CA PRO A 258 14.74 19.82 -3.70
C PRO A 258 16.05 20.51 -4.05
N LEU A 259 16.11 21.05 -5.26
CA LEU A 259 17.17 21.91 -5.76
C LEU A 259 17.41 23.06 -4.76
N GLN A 260 18.57 23.06 -4.09
CA GLN A 260 19.03 24.19 -3.29
C GLN A 260 19.31 25.38 -4.23
N THR A 261 18.47 26.41 -4.18
CA THR A 261 18.92 27.76 -4.47
C THR A 261 19.70 28.25 -3.26
N LEU A 262 21.02 28.37 -3.46
CA LEU A 262 21.96 29.11 -2.62
C LEU A 262 21.48 30.54 -2.35
N GLU A 263 22.07 31.17 -1.33
CA GLU A 263 21.87 32.55 -0.82
C GLU A 263 20.88 32.54 0.37
N GLU A 264 21.20 32.83 1.63
CA GLU A 264 22.25 33.66 2.23
C GLU A 264 22.51 33.14 3.66
N LEU A 265 23.76 32.84 4.03
CA LEU A 265 24.14 32.59 5.43
C LEU A 265 25.24 33.58 5.80
N ASP A 266 24.83 34.69 6.43
CA ASP A 266 25.69 35.67 7.06
C ASP A 266 26.19 35.13 8.42
N GLY A 267 27.44 35.44 8.76
CA GLY A 267 28.21 34.74 9.79
C GLY A 267 27.88 35.11 11.23
N ILE A 268 28.49 34.36 12.16
CA ILE A 268 29.38 34.88 13.22
C ILE A 268 29.99 33.70 14.04
N PRO A 269 31.22 33.87 14.57
CA PRO A 269 32.14 32.77 14.86
C PRO A 269 32.28 32.39 16.35
N LEU A 270 32.84 31.20 16.54
CA LEU A 270 33.74 30.75 17.62
C LEU A 270 33.18 30.59 19.04
N VAL A 271 33.01 29.33 19.42
CA VAL A 271 33.05 28.90 20.84
C VAL A 271 34.51 28.94 21.29
N ARG A 272 34.76 29.74 22.32
CA ARG A 272 35.98 29.81 23.10
C ARG A 272 35.73 29.21 24.48
N ASP A 273 36.80 28.60 24.96
CA ASP A 273 37.15 28.36 26.36
C ASP A 273 36.33 27.26 27.07
N ASP A 274 36.87 26.42 27.93
CA ASP A 274 38.21 26.02 28.38
C ASP A 274 37.87 24.96 29.43
N ILE A 275 38.57 23.81 29.48
CA ILE A 275 38.68 23.06 30.74
C ILE A 275 39.92 22.17 30.71
N ASP A 276 40.76 22.43 31.71
CA ASP A 276 42.13 22.03 31.92
C ASP A 276 42.36 20.58 32.39
N GLY A 277 43.59 20.11 32.12
CA GLY A 277 44.36 19.26 33.05
C GLY A 277 45.30 18.28 32.33
N ILE A 278 46.62 18.17 32.57
CA ILE A 278 47.60 18.74 33.53
C ILE A 278 49.02 18.52 32.89
N PRO A 279 50.02 19.41 33.03
CA PRO A 279 51.41 19.19 32.59
C PRO A 279 52.34 18.93 33.82
N LEU A 280 53.48 18.23 33.77
CA LEU A 280 54.76 18.50 33.09
C LEU A 280 55.73 17.34 33.41
N ALA A 281 56.56 16.92 32.45
CA ALA A 281 57.98 16.63 32.70
C ALA A 281 58.79 16.68 31.40
N GLU A 282 59.88 17.43 31.45
CA GLU A 282 60.79 17.80 30.37
C GLU A 282 61.60 16.62 29.81
N GLY A 283 62.07 16.74 28.56
CA GLY A 283 63.38 16.17 28.21
C GLY A 283 63.57 15.66 26.79
N ARG A 284 64.14 16.53 25.94
CA ARG A 284 65.14 16.25 24.90
C ARG A 284 64.73 15.40 23.69
N GLY A 285 64.93 16.01 22.52
CA GLY A 285 64.75 15.36 21.24
C GLY A 285 65.84 14.35 20.85
N ARG A 286 65.61 13.84 19.62
CA ARG A 286 66.58 13.33 18.63
C ARG A 286 66.80 11.80 18.65
N ALA A 287 66.24 11.11 17.65
CA ALA A 287 66.98 10.44 16.55
C ALA A 287 66.19 9.30 15.88
N ASN A 288 65.93 9.47 14.58
CA ASN A 288 66.27 8.56 13.47
C ASN A 288 66.17 7.03 13.66
N LYS A 289 65.32 6.36 12.86
CA LYS A 289 65.63 5.26 11.91
C LYS A 289 64.33 4.61 11.40
N ARG A 290 64.08 4.70 10.08
CA ARG A 290 64.22 3.63 9.05
C ARG A 290 63.18 2.50 9.14
N GLY A 291 62.42 2.33 8.05
CA GLY A 291 61.65 1.12 7.76
C GLY A 291 60.55 1.42 6.74
N GLY A 292 60.89 1.42 5.46
CA GLY A 292 59.97 1.69 4.34
C GLY A 292 58.97 0.56 4.05
N PRO A 293 58.02 0.80 3.13
CA PRO A 293 56.80 0.01 2.96
C PRO A 293 56.95 -1.14 1.94
N HIS A 294 56.21 -2.23 2.16
CA HIS A 294 56.03 -3.30 1.18
C HIS A 294 54.88 -2.95 0.22
N ARG A 295 55.19 -2.76 -1.07
CA ARG A 295 54.22 -2.72 -2.17
C ARG A 295 54.77 -3.54 -3.35
N TRP A 296 53.99 -4.58 -3.67
CA TRP A 296 53.61 -5.13 -4.97
C TRP A 296 54.62 -5.20 -6.12
N ASP A 297 54.76 -6.39 -6.71
CA ASP A 297 54.75 -6.55 -8.17
C ASP A 297 54.26 -7.96 -8.57
N PRO A 298 53.41 -8.07 -9.61
CA PRO A 298 53.02 -9.35 -10.19
C PRO A 298 53.59 -9.57 -11.62
N VAL A 299 53.55 -10.84 -12.04
CA VAL A 299 53.43 -11.36 -13.42
C VAL A 299 54.70 -11.63 -14.27
N ALA A 300 54.66 -12.87 -14.79
CA ALA A 300 55.11 -13.39 -16.10
C ALA A 300 56.49 -14.04 -16.28
N ASN A 301 56.36 -15.29 -16.72
CA ASN A 301 57.29 -16.26 -17.29
C ASN A 301 58.03 -15.72 -18.53
N PRO A 302 59.13 -16.37 -18.97
CA PRO A 302 58.93 -17.35 -20.04
C PRO A 302 59.85 -18.58 -19.95
N GLY A 303 59.29 -19.74 -20.30
CA GLY A 303 59.97 -21.04 -20.39
C GLY A 303 58.95 -22.15 -20.40
#